data_AF-A0A537ZU85-F1
#
_entry.id   AF-A0A537ZU85-F1
#
_cell.length_a   1.000
_cell.length_b   1.000
_cell.length_c   1.000
_cell.angle_alpha   90.00
_cell.angle_beta   90.00
_cell.angle_gamma   90.00
#
_symmetry.space_group_name_H-M   'P 1'
#
loop_
_entity.id
_entity.type
_entity.pdbx_description
1 polymer ?
#
loop_
_entity_poly.entity_id
_entity_poly.type
_entity_poly.pdbx_seq_one_letter_code
_entity_poly.pdbx_strand_id
1 'polypeptide(L)'
;MDERLEYRFRIGVAGRDGQVVLDAPAFDGGRVDWHAFDAAEDGVPLEPPPDGTALVDRDQTVLATPLTFSGMPADRYWEFEDGQVNLAALDVQPHDLARLALVEFAVVYGNDWLVVPFDVPAGSMTRIEGVSYTTTFGETFTVSAADQGPPGERFRLFAVSESDAETTIGGLINPPTAPARMEGRALEEVLFGRDEGANMAWGIERRVQGPSGTPRERSDEPGPDPVQSRTEPPEPELDYLLQTEVPARWIPFVPVAKADSAWSIELRKGALLDRNDPPRPVHPVGVLLRPHQPMVLKGVRVERVPVLCRDPEGNYVRWVARRATVGRGEPSSALAYDSAIRRS
;
A
#
# COMPACT_ATOMS: atom_id res chain seq x y z
N MET A 1 16.82 5.70 -11.40
CA MET A 1 15.54 5.48 -12.11
C MET A 1 14.82 4.43 -11.29
N ASP A 2 13.62 4.73 -10.79
CA ASP A 2 13.00 3.95 -9.71
C ASP A 2 12.49 2.59 -10.22
N GLU A 3 12.95 1.50 -9.62
CA GLU A 3 12.61 0.12 -10.01
C GLU A 3 11.27 -0.34 -9.41
N ARG A 4 10.70 0.48 -8.52
CA ARG A 4 9.46 0.22 -7.80
C ARG A 4 8.26 0.86 -8.50
N LEU A 5 7.10 0.24 -8.27
CA LEU A 5 5.82 0.65 -8.84
C LEU A 5 5.08 1.65 -7.95
N GLU A 6 5.45 1.71 -6.67
CA GLU A 6 4.97 2.72 -5.73
C GLU A 6 5.61 4.09 -6.01
N TYR A 7 4.95 5.14 -5.55
CA TYR A 7 5.52 6.48 -5.53
C TYR A 7 6.49 6.63 -4.36
N ARG A 8 7.44 7.54 -4.54
CA ARG A 8 8.33 8.03 -3.49
C ARG A 8 8.29 9.54 -3.47
N PHE A 9 8.11 10.12 -2.30
CA PHE A 9 8.15 11.56 -2.12
C PHE A 9 8.59 11.91 -0.71
N ARG A 10 8.98 13.17 -0.51
CA ARG A 10 9.36 13.73 0.77
C ARG A 10 8.45 14.88 1.12
N ILE A 11 8.19 15.08 2.40
CA ILE A 11 7.57 16.30 2.91
C ILE A 11 8.47 16.94 3.97
N GLY A 12 8.45 18.26 4.02
CA GLY A 12 9.18 19.04 4.99
C GLY A 12 8.20 19.66 5.98
N VAL A 13 8.51 19.53 7.26
CA VAL A 13 7.73 20.08 8.37
C VAL A 13 8.59 21.13 9.06
N ALA A 14 8.09 22.35 9.20
CA ALA A 14 8.77 23.37 9.99
C ALA A 14 8.66 23.04 11.48
N GLY A 15 9.80 22.92 12.16
CA GLY A 15 9.89 22.67 13.61
C GLY A 15 10.64 23.78 14.35
N ARG A 16 10.61 23.72 15.69
CA ARG A 16 11.36 24.65 16.57
C ARG A 16 12.86 24.61 16.32
N ASP A 17 13.40 23.41 16.16
CA ASP A 17 14.85 23.15 16.07
C ASP A 17 15.34 23.04 14.62
N GLY A 18 14.48 23.37 13.64
CA GLY A 18 14.75 23.23 12.22
C GLY A 18 13.65 22.48 11.48
N GLN A 19 13.86 22.27 10.18
CA GLN A 19 12.94 21.50 9.35
C GLN A 19 13.12 20.00 9.63
N VAL A 20 12.02 19.31 9.91
CA VAL A 20 11.97 17.84 9.94
C VAL A 20 11.57 17.35 8.55
N VAL A 21 12.36 16.43 7.98
CA VAL A 21 12.07 15.84 6.68
C VAL A 21 11.52 14.43 6.89
N LEU A 22 10.41 14.13 6.22
CA LEU A 22 9.74 12.84 6.28
C LEU A 22 9.73 12.22 4.89
N ASP A 23 10.18 10.98 4.82
CA ASP A 23 10.23 10.16 3.62
C ASP A 23 8.98 9.29 3.53
N ALA A 24 8.30 9.28 2.37
CA ALA A 24 7.31 8.28 2.03
C ALA A 24 7.96 7.25 1.09
N PRO A 25 8.53 6.15 1.61
CA PRO A 25 9.42 5.27 0.84
C PRO A 25 8.70 4.33 -0.14
N ALA A 26 7.40 4.13 0.06
CA ALA A 26 6.55 3.27 -0.76
C ALA A 26 5.08 3.67 -0.65
N PHE A 27 4.70 4.75 -1.33
CA PHE A 27 3.31 5.18 -1.39
C PHE A 27 2.57 4.50 -2.53
N ASP A 28 1.55 3.72 -2.21
CA ASP A 28 0.73 2.94 -3.15
C ASP A 28 -0.19 3.78 -4.05
N GLY A 29 -0.08 5.12 -3.99
CA GLY A 29 -0.94 6.08 -4.66
C GLY A 29 -2.21 6.42 -3.88
N GLY A 30 -2.38 5.79 -2.70
CA GLY A 30 -3.41 5.78 -1.64
C GLY A 30 -4.10 7.07 -1.23
N ARG A 31 -4.63 7.04 0.00
CA ARG A 31 -4.66 8.22 0.84
C ARG A 31 -3.34 8.24 1.60
N VAL A 32 -2.68 9.38 1.64
CA VAL A 32 -1.50 9.56 2.49
C VAL A 32 -1.97 9.73 3.93
N ASP A 33 -1.33 9.06 4.88
CA ASP A 33 -1.62 9.19 6.30
C ASP A 33 -0.31 9.11 7.10
N TRP A 34 -0.36 9.32 8.42
CA TRP A 34 0.82 9.38 9.28
C TRP A 34 1.77 8.17 9.12
N HIS A 35 1.22 6.96 8.96
CA HIS A 35 1.99 5.71 8.81
C HIS A 35 2.60 5.52 7.42
N ALA A 36 2.34 6.43 6.48
CA ALA A 36 2.97 6.41 5.16
C ALA A 36 4.37 7.02 5.17
N PHE A 37 4.80 7.57 6.30
CA PHE A 37 6.06 8.31 6.45
C PHE A 37 7.00 7.63 7.44
N ASP A 38 8.29 7.74 7.12
CA ASP A 38 9.43 7.51 8.01
C ASP A 38 10.19 8.83 8.17
N ALA A 39 10.90 9.02 9.28
CA ALA A 39 11.76 10.17 9.50
C ALA A 39 13.09 9.97 8.79
N ALA A 40 13.54 10.99 8.05
CA ALA A 40 14.79 10.93 7.31
C ALA A 40 15.99 11.18 8.23
N GLU A 41 16.92 10.22 8.28
CA GLU A 41 18.13 10.23 9.14
C GLU A 41 19.07 11.43 8.83
N ASP A 42 19.29 11.72 7.53
CA ASP A 42 20.11 12.83 7.03
C ASP A 42 19.32 13.66 6.00
N GLY A 43 18.14 14.14 6.41
CA GLY A 43 17.24 14.89 5.53
C GLY A 43 17.88 16.17 5.02
N VAL A 44 18.39 16.16 3.78
CA VAL A 44 18.72 17.40 3.05
C VAL A 44 17.48 18.30 3.12
N PRO A 45 17.60 19.52 3.69
CA PRO A 45 16.46 20.40 3.82
C PRO A 45 15.78 20.57 2.46
N LEU A 46 14.46 20.45 2.47
CA LEU A 46 13.66 20.77 1.30
C LEU A 46 13.61 22.30 1.14
N GLU A 47 12.98 22.74 0.07
CA GLU A 47 12.69 24.16 -0.12
C GLU A 47 12.03 24.75 1.14
N PRO A 48 12.32 26.02 1.47
CA PRO A 48 11.75 26.66 2.63
C PRO A 48 10.22 26.57 2.58
N PRO A 49 9.56 26.40 3.74
CA PRO A 49 8.13 26.23 3.76
C PRO A 49 7.43 27.49 3.22
N PRO A 50 6.22 27.36 2.66
CA PRO A 50 5.46 28.49 2.14
C PRO A 50 5.26 29.59 3.18
N ASP A 51 5.12 30.83 2.71
CA ASP A 51 4.83 31.99 3.56
C ASP A 51 3.57 31.72 4.41
N GLY A 52 3.68 32.01 5.72
CA GLY A 52 2.64 31.71 6.70
C GLY A 52 2.77 30.36 7.41
N THR A 53 3.74 29.52 7.04
CA THR A 53 4.08 28.33 7.82
C THR A 53 4.78 28.75 9.10
N ALA A 54 4.07 28.64 10.23
CA ALA A 54 4.57 29.03 11.53
C ALA A 54 4.32 27.92 12.54
N LEU A 55 5.23 27.79 13.50
CA LEU A 55 4.98 27.05 14.71
C LEU A 55 3.88 27.76 15.51
N VAL A 56 2.83 27.02 15.90
CA VAL A 56 1.72 27.54 16.69
C VAL A 56 1.66 26.78 18.00
N ASP A 57 1.88 27.50 19.10
CA ASP A 57 1.65 26.98 20.44
C ASP A 57 0.17 27.10 20.80
N ARG A 58 -0.40 26.03 21.33
CA ARG A 58 -1.82 25.96 21.68
C ARG A 58 -2.01 25.25 23.00
N ASP A 59 -2.58 25.98 23.96
CA ASP A 59 -3.06 25.43 25.21
C ASP A 59 -4.56 25.16 25.10
N GLN A 60 -4.99 23.98 25.53
CA GLN A 60 -6.40 23.60 25.52
C GLN A 60 -6.78 22.90 26.83
N THR A 61 -7.83 23.40 27.47
CA THR A 61 -8.44 22.79 28.65
C THR A 61 -9.79 22.20 28.25
N VAL A 62 -9.97 20.91 28.56
CA VAL A 62 -11.11 20.11 28.12
C VAL A 62 -11.45 19.10 29.21
N LEU A 63 -12.71 18.70 29.27
CA LEU A 63 -13.15 17.64 30.17
C LEU A 63 -12.74 16.30 29.58
N ALA A 64 -12.09 15.48 30.40
CA ALA A 64 -11.79 14.10 30.07
C ALA A 64 -13.01 13.21 30.33
N THR A 65 -13.23 12.23 29.46
CA THR A 65 -14.30 11.22 29.62
C THR A 65 -13.68 9.84 29.70
N PRO A 66 -14.23 8.89 30.47
CA PRO A 66 -13.78 7.51 30.45
C PRO A 66 -13.78 6.92 29.03
N LEU A 67 -12.78 6.11 28.71
CA LEU A 67 -12.76 5.34 27.47
C LEU A 67 -13.78 4.20 27.58
N THR A 68 -14.85 4.26 26.79
CA THR A 68 -15.90 3.23 26.78
C THR A 68 -16.03 2.60 25.40
N PHE A 69 -16.46 1.33 25.35
CA PHE A 69 -16.86 0.65 24.11
C PHE A 69 -18.21 -0.05 24.27
N SER A 70 -18.84 -0.41 23.15
CA SER A 70 -20.14 -1.07 23.16
C SER A 70 -20.03 -2.47 23.78
N GLY A 71 -20.81 -2.73 24.83
CA GLY A 71 -20.79 -4.00 25.55
C GLY A 71 -19.68 -4.12 26.60
N MET A 72 -19.04 -3.00 26.96
CA MET A 72 -18.14 -2.93 28.11
C MET A 72 -18.88 -3.23 29.42
N PRO A 73 -18.28 -3.99 30.36
CA PRO A 73 -18.85 -4.18 31.69
C PRO A 73 -19.12 -2.84 32.40
N ALA A 74 -20.11 -2.82 33.29
CA ALA A 74 -20.42 -1.61 34.03
C ALA A 74 -19.38 -1.40 35.15
N ASP A 75 -18.81 -0.20 35.24
CA ASP A 75 -17.86 0.17 36.30
C ASP A 75 -18.52 0.35 37.70
N ARG A 76 -19.80 -0.01 37.84
CA ARG A 76 -20.60 0.22 39.06
C ARG A 76 -20.77 -1.06 39.86
N TYR A 77 -20.64 -0.91 41.17
CA TYR A 77 -20.70 -2.02 42.14
C TYR A 77 -22.04 -2.78 42.22
N TRP A 78 -23.12 -2.24 41.64
CA TRP A 78 -24.49 -2.80 41.75
C TRP A 78 -25.28 -2.69 40.43
N GLU A 79 -24.63 -3.00 39.32
CA GLU A 79 -25.28 -3.09 38.01
C GLU A 79 -25.14 -4.51 37.47
N PHE A 80 -26.22 -5.06 36.92
CA PHE A 80 -26.20 -6.35 36.23
C PHE A 80 -26.22 -6.07 34.73
N GLU A 81 -25.28 -6.66 34.00
CA GLU A 81 -25.22 -6.56 32.54
C GLU A 81 -26.42 -7.28 31.90
N ASP A 82 -26.84 -6.79 30.73
CA ASP A 82 -28.01 -7.32 29.99
C ASP A 82 -27.76 -8.69 29.31
N GLY A 83 -26.55 -9.24 29.47
CA GLY A 83 -26.11 -10.54 28.93
C GLY A 83 -25.90 -10.58 27.42
N GLN A 84 -26.01 -9.46 26.70
CA GLN A 84 -25.76 -9.42 25.25
C GLN A 84 -24.28 -9.69 24.91
N VAL A 85 -23.37 -9.40 25.83
CA VAL A 85 -21.93 -9.64 25.71
C VAL A 85 -21.44 -10.48 26.88
N ASN A 86 -20.79 -11.61 26.59
CA ASN A 86 -20.18 -12.48 27.58
C ASN A 86 -18.67 -12.57 27.33
N LEU A 87 -17.91 -11.69 27.99
CA LEU A 87 -16.45 -11.67 27.86
C LEU A 87 -15.79 -12.94 28.43
N ALA A 88 -16.42 -13.61 29.40
CA ALA A 88 -15.90 -14.83 29.99
C ALA A 88 -16.03 -16.06 29.07
N ALA A 89 -16.90 -16.01 28.06
CA ALA A 89 -17.08 -17.07 27.07
C ALA A 89 -16.28 -16.84 25.77
N LEU A 90 -15.41 -15.83 25.73
CA LEU A 90 -14.53 -15.60 24.59
C LEU A 90 -13.54 -16.77 24.48
N ASP A 91 -13.58 -17.47 23.35
CA ASP A 91 -12.59 -18.50 23.00
C ASP A 91 -11.29 -17.83 22.56
N VAL A 92 -10.33 -17.65 23.47
CA VAL A 92 -9.09 -16.91 23.18
C VAL A 92 -7.91 -17.87 23.11
N GLN A 93 -7.17 -17.81 21.99
CA GLN A 93 -5.92 -18.54 21.85
C GLN A 93 -4.75 -17.66 22.32
N PRO A 94 -3.62 -18.22 22.77
CA PRO A 94 -2.49 -17.44 23.29
C PRO A 94 -1.91 -16.40 22.31
N HIS A 95 -2.15 -16.56 21.01
CA HIS A 95 -1.69 -15.64 19.97
C HIS A 95 -2.76 -14.63 19.52
N ASP A 96 -3.97 -14.67 20.10
CA ASP A 96 -5.03 -13.69 19.83
C ASP A 96 -4.84 -12.44 20.71
N LEU A 97 -3.73 -11.74 20.50
CA LEU A 97 -3.28 -10.61 21.32
C LEU A 97 -4.31 -9.48 21.37
N ALA A 98 -5.04 -9.24 20.28
CA ALA A 98 -6.05 -8.19 20.23
C ALA A 98 -7.24 -8.51 21.13
N ARG A 99 -7.72 -9.77 21.11
CA ARG A 99 -8.80 -10.20 21.99
C ARG A 99 -8.36 -10.23 23.45
N LEU A 100 -7.13 -10.68 23.74
CA LEU A 100 -6.56 -10.63 25.09
C LEU A 100 -6.47 -9.20 25.62
N ALA A 101 -5.94 -8.27 24.84
CA ALA A 101 -5.83 -6.86 25.22
C ALA A 101 -7.20 -6.21 25.48
N LEU A 102 -8.21 -6.53 24.66
CA LEU A 102 -9.57 -6.04 24.88
C LEU A 102 -10.16 -6.57 26.18
N VAL A 103 -9.99 -7.86 26.47
CA VAL A 103 -10.50 -8.49 27.71
C VAL A 103 -9.79 -7.93 28.94
N GLU A 104 -8.47 -7.79 28.89
CA GLU A 104 -7.68 -7.20 29.97
C GLU A 104 -8.08 -5.75 30.23
N PHE A 105 -8.23 -4.94 29.16
CA PHE A 105 -8.77 -3.59 29.28
C PHE A 105 -10.15 -3.59 29.93
N ALA A 106 -11.09 -4.39 29.42
CA ALA A 106 -12.48 -4.39 29.87
C ALA A 106 -12.68 -4.85 31.32
N VAL A 107 -11.80 -5.71 31.83
CA VAL A 107 -11.96 -6.34 33.17
C VAL A 107 -11.04 -5.72 34.22
N VAL A 108 -9.85 -5.26 33.84
CA VAL A 108 -8.82 -4.83 34.79
C VAL A 108 -8.60 -3.33 34.77
N TYR A 109 -8.58 -2.71 33.60
CA TYR A 109 -8.10 -1.32 33.43
C TYR A 109 -9.15 -0.33 32.94
N GLY A 110 -10.38 -0.75 32.66
CA GLY A 110 -11.38 0.07 31.98
C GLY A 110 -11.65 1.43 32.62
N ASN A 111 -11.57 1.48 33.95
CA ASN A 111 -11.78 2.67 34.77
C ASN A 111 -10.57 3.63 34.83
N ASP A 112 -9.39 3.22 34.34
CA ASP A 112 -8.14 4.00 34.44
C ASP A 112 -7.81 4.74 33.13
N TRP A 113 -8.63 4.59 32.09
CA TRP A 113 -8.39 5.21 30.78
C TRP A 113 -9.36 6.35 30.53
N LEU A 114 -8.78 7.51 30.19
CA LEU A 114 -9.50 8.72 29.84
C LEU A 114 -9.21 9.10 28.39
N VAL A 115 -10.24 9.56 27.69
CA VAL A 115 -10.16 10.14 26.35
C VAL A 115 -10.43 11.62 26.43
N VAL A 116 -9.64 12.37 25.68
CA VAL A 116 -9.79 13.81 25.50
C VAL A 116 -9.82 14.10 24.00
N PRO A 117 -10.88 14.73 23.48
CA PRO A 117 -10.90 15.15 22.08
C PRO A 117 -9.94 16.33 21.88
N PHE A 118 -9.09 16.22 20.85
CA PHE A 118 -8.13 17.26 20.50
C PHE A 118 -8.12 17.45 18.98
N ASP A 119 -8.51 18.64 18.53
CA ASP A 119 -8.55 18.98 17.11
C ASP A 119 -7.16 19.32 16.60
N VAL A 120 -6.71 18.54 15.61
CA VAL A 120 -5.40 18.72 14.98
C VAL A 120 -5.59 19.39 13.62
N PRO A 121 -4.88 20.50 13.32
CA PRO A 121 -4.96 21.14 12.01
C PRO A 121 -4.61 20.18 10.87
N ALA A 122 -5.18 20.39 9.69
CA ALA A 122 -4.74 19.70 8.49
C ALA A 122 -3.42 20.28 8.00
N GLY A 123 -2.53 19.44 7.46
CA GLY A 123 -1.22 19.87 6.98
C GLY A 123 -0.24 20.23 8.07
N SER A 124 -0.40 19.70 9.29
CA SER A 124 0.49 19.98 10.43
C SER A 124 1.10 18.71 11.01
N MET A 125 2.24 18.88 11.66
CA MET A 125 2.74 17.92 12.65
C MET A 125 2.46 18.50 14.03
N THR A 126 1.72 17.78 14.85
CA THR A 126 1.32 18.26 16.18
C THR A 126 1.95 17.41 17.26
N ARG A 127 2.72 18.07 18.13
CA ARG A 127 3.39 17.47 19.28
C ARG A 127 2.72 17.96 20.56
N ILE A 128 2.49 17.02 21.49
CA ILE A 128 2.04 17.35 22.83
C ILE A 128 3.28 17.60 23.68
N GLU A 129 3.47 18.84 24.13
CA GLU A 129 4.62 19.23 24.97
C GLU A 129 4.36 18.95 26.46
N GLY A 130 3.10 18.93 26.88
CA GLY A 130 2.74 18.65 28.26
C GLY A 130 1.26 18.32 28.41
N VAL A 131 0.97 17.48 29.39
CA VAL A 131 -0.39 17.18 29.83
C VAL A 131 -0.44 17.37 31.32
N SER A 132 -1.47 18.05 31.81
CA SER A 132 -1.79 18.09 33.23
C SER A 132 -3.29 17.88 33.39
N TYR A 133 -3.69 17.30 34.52
CA TYR A 133 -5.09 17.15 34.87
C TYR A 133 -5.34 17.73 36.26
N THR A 134 -6.54 18.29 36.43
CA THR A 134 -7.01 18.82 37.71
C THR A 134 -8.07 17.88 38.26
N THR A 135 -7.90 17.43 39.51
CA THR A 135 -8.83 16.52 40.18
C THR A 135 -10.07 17.27 40.67
N THR A 136 -11.10 16.51 41.08
CA THR A 136 -12.30 17.07 41.73
C THR A 136 -12.02 17.75 43.07
N PHE A 137 -10.85 17.52 43.66
CA PHE A 137 -10.39 18.18 44.88
C PHE A 137 -9.59 19.48 44.60
N GLY A 138 -9.38 19.83 43.33
CA GLY A 138 -8.67 21.04 42.91
C GLY A 138 -7.14 20.90 42.86
N GLU A 139 -6.63 19.68 42.99
CA GLU A 139 -5.20 19.38 42.86
C GLU A 139 -4.84 19.23 41.38
N THR A 140 -3.68 19.74 40.96
CA THR A 140 -3.20 19.60 39.58
C THR A 140 -1.96 18.73 39.54
N PHE A 141 -1.99 17.72 38.67
CA PHE A 141 -0.88 16.81 38.44
C PHE A 141 -0.39 16.91 37.02
N THR A 142 0.93 17.00 36.84
CA THR A 142 1.58 16.91 35.53
C THR A 142 1.79 15.44 35.18
N VAL A 143 1.43 15.07 33.96
CA VAL A 143 1.59 13.71 33.43
C VAL A 143 2.91 13.63 32.69
N SER A 144 3.79 12.74 33.12
CA SER A 144 5.03 12.42 32.40
C SER A 144 4.72 11.60 31.15
N ALA A 145 5.48 11.84 30.08
CA ALA A 145 5.34 11.06 28.85
C ALA A 145 5.72 9.58 29.08
N ALA A 146 4.94 8.67 28.47
CA ALA A 146 5.09 7.22 28.63
C ALA A 146 6.28 6.60 27.88
N ASP A 147 7.17 7.42 27.31
CA ASP A 147 8.37 7.00 26.59
C ASP A 147 9.67 7.15 27.43
N GLN A 148 9.55 7.64 28.67
CA GLN A 148 10.70 7.90 29.55
C GLN A 148 11.16 6.67 30.37
N GLY A 149 10.52 5.51 30.18
CA GLY A 149 10.87 4.24 30.85
C GLY A 149 12.04 3.46 30.21
N PRO A 150 12.45 2.31 30.79
CA PRO A 150 13.42 1.40 30.18
C PRO A 150 12.90 0.78 28.86
N PRO A 151 13.78 0.29 27.97
CA PRO A 151 13.39 -0.42 26.76
C PRO A 151 12.44 -1.59 27.09
N GLY A 152 11.22 -1.58 26.54
CA GLY A 152 10.14 -2.53 26.84
C GLY A 152 8.96 -1.92 27.61
N GLU A 153 9.16 -0.80 28.30
CA GLU A 153 8.09 -0.03 29.00
C GLU A 153 7.73 1.27 28.26
N ARG A 154 8.46 1.59 27.19
CA ARG A 154 8.20 2.77 26.36
C ARG A 154 7.02 2.49 25.45
N PHE A 155 6.02 3.37 25.52
CA PHE A 155 4.88 3.31 24.62
C PHE A 155 4.60 4.68 24.01
N ARG A 156 4.51 4.73 22.68
CA ARG A 156 4.13 5.93 21.94
C ARG A 156 3.28 5.54 20.74
N LEU A 157 2.12 6.18 20.60
CA LEU A 157 1.29 6.10 19.40
C LEU A 157 1.61 7.26 18.47
N PHE A 158 1.40 7.04 17.17
CA PHE A 158 1.56 8.04 16.09
C PHE A 158 2.96 8.63 15.95
N ALA A 159 3.96 8.07 16.63
CA ALA A 159 5.36 8.40 16.39
C ALA A 159 5.78 7.89 15.01
N VAL A 160 6.73 8.59 14.42
CA VAL A 160 7.34 8.17 13.16
C VAL A 160 8.72 7.62 13.45
N SER A 161 8.99 6.41 12.98
CA SER A 161 10.31 5.80 13.11
C SER A 161 11.31 6.52 12.22
N GLU A 162 12.52 6.72 12.72
CA GLU A 162 13.65 7.07 11.88
C GLU A 162 14.04 5.83 11.07
N SER A 163 14.27 6.02 9.77
CA SER A 163 14.57 4.91 8.86
C SER A 163 15.79 4.14 9.38
N ASP A 164 15.61 2.83 9.65
CA ASP A 164 16.63 1.89 10.15
C ASP A 164 17.06 2.03 11.63
N ALA A 165 16.36 2.82 12.46
CA ALA A 165 16.73 3.04 13.87
C ALA A 165 15.64 2.68 14.91
N GLU A 166 16.05 2.45 16.17
CA GLU A 166 15.16 2.34 17.34
C GLU A 166 14.60 3.71 17.80
N THR A 167 15.02 4.79 17.15
CA THR A 167 14.62 6.16 17.46
C THR A 167 13.32 6.52 16.75
N THR A 168 12.49 7.30 17.44
CA THR A 168 11.22 7.80 16.90
C THR A 168 11.14 9.30 17.10
N ILE A 169 10.60 10.00 16.09
CA ILE A 169 10.22 11.40 16.22
C ILE A 169 8.77 11.45 16.72
N GLY A 170 8.56 12.14 17.83
CA GLY A 170 7.24 12.29 18.45
C GLY A 170 6.40 13.37 17.77
N GLY A 171 5.14 13.06 17.52
CA GLY A 171 4.13 13.99 17.01
C GLY A 171 3.23 13.34 15.98
N LEU A 172 1.95 13.69 15.97
CA LEU A 172 1.00 13.22 14.96
C LEU A 172 1.16 14.06 13.69
N ILE A 173 1.50 13.41 12.58
CA ILE A 173 1.46 14.02 11.26
C ILE A 173 0.03 13.92 10.71
N ASN A 174 -0.60 15.06 10.45
CA ASN A 174 -1.83 15.13 9.71
C ASN A 174 -1.53 15.71 8.31
N PRO A 175 -1.21 14.88 7.31
CA PRO A 175 -0.80 15.38 6.00
C PRO A 175 -1.95 16.17 5.33
N PRO A 176 -1.66 17.15 4.46
CA PRO A 176 -2.67 17.97 3.78
C PRO A 176 -3.37 17.14 2.68
N THR A 177 -4.17 16.17 3.09
CA THR A 177 -4.90 15.27 2.19
C THR A 177 -6.33 15.74 1.99
N ALA A 178 -6.81 15.64 0.75
CA ALA A 178 -8.20 15.95 0.47
C ALA A 178 -9.12 14.97 1.22
N PRO A 179 -10.08 15.45 2.02
CA PRO A 179 -10.94 14.60 2.86
C PRO A 179 -11.86 13.72 2.01
N ALA A 180 -12.28 14.22 0.84
CA ALA A 180 -13.09 13.48 -0.11
C ALA A 180 -12.40 13.47 -1.49
N ARG A 181 -12.33 12.28 -2.08
CA ARG A 181 -11.84 12.07 -3.44
C ARG A 181 -12.80 11.17 -4.21
N MET A 182 -12.95 11.45 -5.49
CA MET A 182 -13.67 10.60 -6.43
C MET A 182 -12.66 9.85 -7.27
N GLU A 183 -12.84 8.53 -7.37
CA GLU A 183 -12.02 7.67 -8.21
C GLU A 183 -12.87 7.15 -9.37
N GLY A 184 -12.35 7.29 -10.59
CA GLY A 184 -12.96 6.72 -11.77
C GLY A 184 -12.63 5.24 -11.94
N ARG A 185 -13.16 4.63 -12.99
CA ARG A 185 -12.72 3.29 -13.42
C ARG A 185 -11.24 3.30 -13.80
N ALA A 186 -10.52 2.24 -13.46
CA ALA A 186 -9.13 2.06 -13.86
C ALA A 186 -9.01 2.13 -15.39
N LEU A 187 -8.15 3.04 -15.89
CA LEU A 187 -7.84 3.17 -17.31
C LEU A 187 -6.96 2.01 -17.78
N GLU A 188 -6.08 1.52 -16.91
CA GLU A 188 -5.19 0.38 -17.14
C GLU A 188 -5.11 -0.45 -15.86
N GLU A 189 -5.00 -1.76 -16.01
CA GLU A 189 -4.78 -2.72 -14.92
C GLU A 189 -3.76 -3.77 -15.39
N VAL A 190 -2.69 -3.93 -14.63
CA VAL A 190 -1.65 -4.94 -14.85
C VAL A 190 -1.54 -5.80 -13.60
N LEU A 191 -1.67 -7.11 -13.78
CA LEU A 191 -1.40 -8.09 -12.74
C LEU A 191 0.00 -8.66 -12.95
N PHE A 192 0.85 -8.56 -11.92
CA PHE A 192 2.14 -9.25 -11.91
C PHE A 192 1.99 -10.54 -11.12
N GLY A 193 2.37 -11.66 -11.72
CA GLY A 193 2.24 -12.96 -11.10
C GLY A 193 3.21 -13.99 -11.66
N ARG A 194 3.42 -15.04 -10.86
CA ARG A 194 4.17 -16.23 -11.27
C ARG A 194 3.18 -17.24 -11.82
N ASP A 195 3.48 -17.77 -13.00
CA ASP A 195 2.85 -18.97 -13.54
C ASP A 195 3.71 -20.16 -13.17
N GLU A 196 3.24 -20.95 -12.21
CA GLU A 196 3.99 -22.11 -11.72
C GLU A 196 4.08 -23.22 -12.77
N GLY A 197 3.03 -23.40 -13.58
CA GLY A 197 2.98 -24.45 -14.61
C GLY A 197 3.98 -24.19 -15.74
N ALA A 198 4.15 -22.93 -16.12
CA ALA A 198 5.15 -22.52 -17.13
C ALA A 198 6.54 -22.21 -16.52
N ASN A 199 6.66 -22.18 -15.19
CA ASN A 199 7.83 -21.69 -14.46
C ASN A 199 8.31 -20.29 -14.92
N MET A 200 7.35 -19.41 -15.20
CA MET A 200 7.58 -18.07 -15.77
C MET A 200 6.98 -16.98 -14.87
N ALA A 201 7.55 -15.78 -14.91
CA ALA A 201 6.95 -14.58 -14.33
C ALA A 201 6.32 -13.74 -15.45
N TRP A 202 5.16 -13.14 -15.16
CA TRP A 202 4.37 -12.42 -16.15
C TRP A 202 3.91 -11.06 -15.62
N GLY A 203 3.91 -10.06 -16.51
CA GLY A 203 3.04 -8.90 -16.42
C GLY A 203 1.85 -9.09 -17.35
N ILE A 204 0.65 -9.15 -16.77
CA ILE A 204 -0.58 -9.49 -17.48
C ILE A 204 -1.41 -8.22 -17.60
N GLU A 205 -1.52 -7.67 -18.80
CA GLU A 205 -2.42 -6.54 -19.08
C GLU A 205 -3.86 -7.06 -19.01
N ARG A 206 -4.58 -6.77 -17.92
CA ARG A 206 -5.99 -7.12 -17.80
C ARG A 206 -6.86 -6.09 -18.51
N ARG A 207 -6.53 -4.81 -18.33
CA ARG A 207 -7.22 -3.66 -18.91
C ARG A 207 -6.22 -2.67 -19.47
N VAL A 208 -6.52 -2.10 -20.63
CA VAL A 208 -5.71 -1.03 -21.25
C VAL A 208 -6.58 0.13 -21.66
N GLN A 209 -5.98 1.32 -21.78
CA GLN A 209 -6.68 2.49 -22.27
C GLN A 209 -6.80 2.41 -23.79
N GLY A 210 -8.03 2.36 -24.31
CA GLY A 210 -8.29 2.38 -25.75
C GLY A 210 -8.06 3.76 -26.37
N PRO A 211 -8.06 3.87 -27.72
CA PRO A 211 -7.84 5.14 -28.42
C PRO A 211 -8.87 6.23 -28.09
N SER A 212 -10.10 5.84 -27.71
CA SER A 212 -11.15 6.75 -27.22
C SER A 212 -10.89 7.30 -25.82
N GLY A 213 -9.81 6.88 -25.16
CA GLY A 213 -9.52 7.18 -23.76
C GLY A 213 -10.27 6.30 -22.76
N THR A 214 -11.16 5.43 -23.22
CA THR A 214 -11.91 4.51 -22.35
C THR A 214 -11.15 3.21 -22.10
N PRO A 215 -11.18 2.64 -20.90
CA PRO A 215 -10.65 1.30 -20.66
C PRO A 215 -11.34 0.25 -21.52
N ARG A 216 -10.54 -0.75 -21.87
CA ARG A 216 -10.92 -1.94 -22.63
C ARG A 216 -10.27 -3.16 -22.00
N GLU A 217 -11.04 -4.23 -21.78
CA GLU A 217 -10.50 -5.50 -21.31
C GLU A 217 -9.67 -6.18 -22.40
N ARG A 218 -8.54 -6.76 -21.99
CA ARG A 218 -7.66 -7.55 -22.86
C ARG A 218 -8.08 -9.01 -22.94
N SER A 219 -8.97 -9.47 -22.06
CA SER A 219 -9.58 -10.80 -22.15
C SER A 219 -10.51 -10.96 -23.34
N ASP A 220 -11.11 -9.85 -23.78
CA ASP A 220 -12.10 -9.83 -24.86
C ASP A 220 -11.44 -9.75 -26.24
N GLU A 221 -10.11 -9.62 -26.29
CA GLU A 221 -9.34 -9.73 -27.52
C GLU A 221 -9.32 -11.18 -28.00
N PRO A 222 -9.36 -11.40 -29.34
CA PRO A 222 -9.16 -12.74 -29.87
C PRO A 222 -7.85 -13.32 -29.35
N GLY A 223 -7.91 -14.58 -28.95
CA GLY A 223 -6.72 -15.35 -28.61
C GLY A 223 -5.83 -15.57 -29.83
N PRO A 224 -4.64 -16.15 -29.63
CA PRO A 224 -3.80 -16.57 -30.74
C PRO A 224 -4.53 -17.59 -31.63
N ASP A 225 -4.24 -17.54 -32.93
CA ASP A 225 -4.83 -18.50 -33.87
C ASP A 225 -4.34 -19.92 -33.56
N PRO A 226 -5.22 -20.94 -33.64
CA PRO A 226 -4.79 -22.31 -33.42
C PRO A 226 -3.69 -22.70 -34.43
N VAL A 227 -2.71 -23.48 -33.95
CA VAL A 227 -1.65 -24.02 -34.82
C VAL A 227 -2.31 -24.83 -35.93
N GLN A 228 -2.12 -24.41 -37.18
CA GLN A 228 -2.57 -25.20 -38.33
C GLN A 228 -1.54 -26.28 -38.65
N SER A 229 -2.01 -27.52 -38.77
CA SER A 229 -1.22 -28.65 -39.22
C SER A 229 -0.81 -28.51 -40.69
N ARG A 230 0.39 -29.00 -41.04
CA ARG A 230 0.89 -28.98 -42.44
C ARG A 230 0.24 -30.12 -43.24
N THR A 231 -0.04 -29.87 -44.52
CA THR A 231 -0.82 -30.78 -45.41
C THR A 231 0.03 -31.46 -46.51
N GLU A 232 1.35 -31.61 -46.31
CA GLU A 232 2.24 -32.20 -47.33
C GLU A 232 2.57 -33.69 -47.08
N PRO A 233 2.27 -34.60 -48.03
CA PRO A 233 2.59 -36.04 -47.93
C PRO A 233 4.07 -36.38 -48.23
N PRO A 234 4.62 -37.50 -47.70
CA PRO A 234 4.00 -38.54 -46.85
C PRO A 234 4.14 -38.26 -45.34
N GLU A 235 3.03 -38.40 -44.62
CA GLU A 235 2.75 -37.69 -43.37
C GLU A 235 2.87 -38.54 -42.08
N PRO A 236 3.56 -38.08 -41.01
CA PRO A 236 3.42 -38.62 -39.66
C PRO A 236 2.06 -38.26 -39.02
N GLU A 237 1.53 -39.11 -38.12
CA GLU A 237 0.23 -38.89 -37.43
C GLU A 237 0.20 -37.68 -36.47
N LEU A 238 1.38 -37.17 -36.11
CA LEU A 238 1.58 -36.11 -35.13
C LEU A 238 2.47 -35.02 -35.72
N ASP A 239 2.10 -33.78 -35.46
CA ASP A 239 2.96 -32.61 -35.64
C ASP A 239 3.63 -32.27 -34.31
N TYR A 240 4.92 -31.94 -34.39
CA TYR A 240 5.66 -31.43 -33.23
C TYR A 240 5.43 -29.92 -33.10
N LEU A 241 4.87 -29.52 -31.97
CA LEU A 241 4.66 -28.15 -31.55
C LEU A 241 5.73 -27.78 -30.52
N LEU A 242 6.73 -27.00 -30.96
CA LEU A 242 7.79 -26.52 -30.07
C LEU A 242 7.25 -25.69 -28.90
N GLN A 243 6.23 -24.85 -29.12
CA GLN A 243 5.68 -23.95 -28.12
C GLN A 243 4.21 -23.62 -28.39
N THR A 244 3.37 -23.64 -27.36
CA THR A 244 2.01 -23.08 -27.45
C THR A 244 2.04 -21.55 -27.55
N GLU A 245 0.99 -20.97 -28.11
CA GLU A 245 0.86 -19.52 -28.14
C GLU A 245 0.22 -18.99 -26.87
N VAL A 246 0.71 -17.84 -26.44
CA VAL A 246 0.19 -17.12 -25.29
C VAL A 246 -0.45 -15.83 -25.81
N PRO A 247 -1.64 -15.42 -25.30
CA PRO A 247 -2.26 -14.18 -25.72
C PRO A 247 -1.33 -12.97 -25.54
N ALA A 248 -1.37 -12.01 -26.47
CA ALA A 248 -0.46 -10.85 -26.51
C ALA A 248 -0.51 -9.91 -25.28
N ARG A 249 -1.44 -10.15 -24.36
CA ARG A 249 -1.54 -9.44 -23.06
C ARG A 249 -0.59 -9.96 -21.99
N TRP A 250 0.07 -11.09 -22.23
CA TRP A 250 1.03 -11.70 -21.31
C TRP A 250 2.45 -11.32 -21.70
N ILE A 251 3.08 -10.50 -20.87
CA ILE A 251 4.43 -9.97 -21.13
C ILE A 251 5.41 -10.72 -20.23
N PRO A 252 6.37 -11.48 -20.78
CA PRO A 252 7.25 -12.32 -19.98
C PRO A 252 8.25 -11.47 -19.21
N PHE A 253 8.61 -11.94 -18.02
CA PHE A 253 9.70 -11.41 -17.23
C PHE A 253 10.77 -12.50 -17.08
N VAL A 254 11.97 -12.20 -17.58
CA VAL A 254 13.09 -13.14 -17.60
C VAL A 254 14.12 -12.76 -16.53
N PRO A 255 14.70 -13.76 -15.83
CA PRO A 255 15.75 -13.52 -14.86
C PRO A 255 17.05 -13.11 -15.57
N VAL A 256 17.67 -12.05 -15.07
CA VAL A 256 18.95 -11.53 -15.57
C VAL A 256 19.85 -11.31 -14.37
N ALA A 257 21.11 -11.72 -14.45
CA ALA A 257 22.07 -11.48 -13.37
C ALA A 257 22.25 -9.97 -13.16
N LYS A 258 22.29 -9.53 -11.90
CA LYS A 258 22.59 -8.13 -11.60
C LYS A 258 24.04 -7.82 -11.95
N ALA A 259 24.31 -6.58 -12.36
CA ALA A 259 25.65 -6.17 -12.79
C ALA A 259 26.70 -6.25 -11.66
N ASP A 260 26.25 -6.14 -10.41
CA ASP A 260 27.06 -6.11 -9.18
C ASP A 260 27.18 -7.47 -8.48
N SER A 261 26.42 -8.49 -8.89
CA SER A 261 26.50 -9.83 -8.31
C SER A 261 25.98 -10.92 -9.26
N ALA A 262 26.80 -11.94 -9.47
CA ALA A 262 26.43 -13.13 -10.25
C ALA A 262 25.41 -14.04 -9.53
N TRP A 263 25.19 -13.83 -8.23
CA TRP A 263 24.30 -14.64 -7.39
C TRP A 263 22.94 -13.98 -7.13
N SER A 264 22.76 -12.74 -7.57
CA SER A 264 21.48 -12.05 -7.50
C SER A 264 20.89 -11.88 -8.90
N ILE A 265 19.58 -12.06 -8.99
CA ILE A 265 18.84 -11.87 -10.23
C ILE A 265 17.89 -10.68 -10.11
N GLU A 266 17.62 -10.05 -11.23
CA GLU A 266 16.51 -9.15 -11.43
C GLU A 266 15.64 -9.65 -12.58
N LEU A 267 14.34 -9.35 -12.52
CA LEU A 267 13.43 -9.71 -13.58
C LEU A 267 13.34 -8.56 -14.57
N ARG A 268 13.71 -8.81 -15.82
CA ARG A 268 13.56 -7.83 -16.91
C ARG A 268 12.42 -8.25 -17.83
N LYS A 269 11.69 -7.27 -18.34
CA LYS A 269 10.69 -7.51 -19.39
C LYS A 269 11.36 -8.10 -20.62
N GLY A 270 10.90 -9.28 -21.02
CA GLY A 270 11.17 -9.87 -22.32
C GLY A 270 10.05 -9.57 -23.31
N ALA A 271 10.12 -10.21 -24.47
CA ALA A 271 9.05 -10.21 -25.45
C ALA A 271 8.95 -11.61 -26.05
N LEU A 272 7.71 -12.11 -26.20
CA LEU A 272 7.46 -13.25 -27.07
C LEU A 272 7.51 -12.78 -28.52
N LEU A 273 7.82 -13.69 -29.44
CA LEU A 273 7.73 -13.43 -30.87
C LEU A 273 6.34 -13.84 -31.37
N ASP A 274 5.75 -13.01 -32.22
CA ASP A 274 4.56 -13.39 -32.99
C ASP A 274 4.91 -14.38 -34.10
N ARG A 275 3.88 -14.93 -34.75
CA ARG A 275 4.01 -15.87 -35.89
C ARG A 275 4.03 -15.19 -37.25
N ASN A 276 4.25 -13.88 -37.31
CA ASN A 276 4.42 -13.23 -38.61
C ASN A 276 5.71 -13.75 -39.28
N ASP A 277 5.78 -13.65 -40.60
CA ASP A 277 7.00 -13.88 -41.35
C ASP A 277 7.47 -12.54 -41.98
N PRO A 278 8.54 -11.91 -41.47
CA PRO A 278 9.40 -12.34 -40.36
C PRO A 278 8.75 -12.13 -38.97
N PRO A 279 9.17 -12.92 -37.96
CA PRO A 279 8.60 -12.83 -36.61
C PRO A 279 8.97 -11.50 -35.94
N ARG A 280 8.02 -10.93 -35.19
CA ARG A 280 8.17 -9.65 -34.51
C ARG A 280 7.94 -9.76 -33.01
N PRO A 281 8.65 -8.99 -32.18
CA PRO A 281 8.38 -8.94 -30.75
C PRO A 281 6.99 -8.40 -30.44
N VAL A 282 6.26 -9.12 -29.58
CA VAL A 282 5.00 -8.66 -28.99
C VAL A 282 5.32 -7.65 -27.91
N HIS A 283 4.80 -6.42 -28.07
CA HIS A 283 4.99 -5.34 -27.12
C HIS A 283 3.73 -5.08 -26.29
N PRO A 284 3.89 -4.65 -25.03
CA PRO A 284 2.77 -4.20 -24.21
C PRO A 284 2.05 -3.02 -24.85
N VAL A 285 0.73 -2.96 -24.65
CA VAL A 285 -0.11 -1.87 -25.19
C VAL A 285 -0.20 -0.70 -24.21
N GLY A 286 -0.28 -1.00 -22.92
CA GLY A 286 -0.47 -0.04 -21.85
C GLY A 286 0.80 0.71 -21.43
N VAL A 287 0.60 1.81 -20.70
CA VAL A 287 1.69 2.64 -20.18
C VAL A 287 2.45 1.96 -19.04
N LEU A 288 1.75 1.18 -18.20
CA LEU A 288 2.33 0.53 -17.02
C LEU A 288 3.45 -0.48 -17.34
N LEU A 289 3.41 -1.11 -18.51
CA LEU A 289 4.42 -2.09 -18.92
C LEU A 289 5.41 -1.57 -19.96
N ARG A 290 5.42 -0.26 -20.27
CA ARG A 290 6.25 0.34 -21.34
C ARG A 290 7.69 -0.24 -21.38
N PRO A 291 8.22 -0.58 -22.56
CA PRO A 291 9.54 -1.20 -22.71
C PRO A 291 10.67 -0.42 -22.00
N HIS A 292 11.73 -1.13 -21.57
CA HIS A 292 12.99 -0.58 -21.02
C HIS A 292 12.95 0.08 -19.63
N GLN A 293 11.82 0.06 -18.92
CA GLN A 293 11.82 0.37 -17.50
C GLN A 293 12.12 -0.89 -16.68
N PRO A 294 13.20 -0.94 -15.88
CA PRO A 294 13.44 -2.03 -14.93
C PRO A 294 12.30 -2.05 -13.91
N MET A 295 11.86 -3.25 -13.50
CA MET A 295 10.74 -3.41 -12.58
C MET A 295 11.03 -4.57 -11.63
N VAL A 296 10.81 -4.37 -10.33
CA VAL A 296 10.83 -5.45 -9.36
C VAL A 296 9.41 -6.00 -9.19
N LEU A 297 9.23 -7.30 -9.46
CA LEU A 297 7.93 -7.96 -9.32
C LEU A 297 7.74 -8.53 -7.92
N LYS A 298 6.59 -8.24 -7.30
CA LYS A 298 6.19 -8.79 -5.99
C LYS A 298 4.70 -9.12 -5.92
N GLY A 299 4.18 -9.98 -6.79
CA GLY A 299 2.75 -10.37 -6.74
C GLY A 299 1.79 -9.18 -6.62
N VAL A 300 2.09 -8.09 -7.34
CA VAL A 300 1.40 -6.81 -7.22
C VAL A 300 0.39 -6.69 -8.35
N ARG A 301 -0.75 -6.08 -8.08
CA ARG A 301 -1.65 -5.53 -9.09
C ARG A 301 -1.48 -4.02 -9.12
N VAL A 302 -1.20 -3.48 -10.31
CA VAL A 302 -1.05 -2.04 -10.52
C VAL A 302 -2.14 -1.52 -11.44
N GLU A 303 -2.80 -0.45 -11.02
CA GLU A 303 -3.86 0.21 -11.78
C GLU A 303 -3.52 1.67 -12.05
N ARG A 304 -4.00 2.22 -13.16
CA ARG A 304 -4.01 3.67 -13.40
C ARG A 304 -5.43 4.19 -13.24
N VAL A 305 -5.66 4.99 -12.20
CA VAL A 305 -7.00 5.42 -11.78
C VAL A 305 -7.12 6.94 -11.91
N PRO A 306 -8.08 7.48 -12.67
CA PRO A 306 -8.39 8.90 -12.67
C PRO A 306 -8.92 9.30 -11.29
N VAL A 307 -8.37 10.37 -10.71
CA VAL A 307 -8.78 10.90 -9.41
C VAL A 307 -9.18 12.36 -9.57
N LEU A 308 -10.24 12.75 -8.87
CA LEU A 308 -10.74 14.11 -8.76
C LEU A 308 -10.96 14.44 -7.28
N CYS A 309 -10.44 15.58 -6.83
CA CYS A 309 -10.77 16.15 -5.53
C CYS A 309 -10.92 17.67 -5.62
N ARG A 310 -11.21 18.31 -4.47
CA ARG A 310 -11.15 19.76 -4.33
C ARG A 310 -9.96 20.14 -3.45
N ASP A 311 -9.29 21.22 -3.81
CA ASP A 311 -8.31 21.88 -2.95
C ASP A 311 -9.01 22.66 -1.81
N PRO A 312 -8.26 23.18 -0.82
CA PRO A 312 -8.83 24.01 0.25
C PRO A 312 -9.57 25.25 -0.24
N GLU A 313 -9.20 25.80 -1.40
CA GLU A 313 -9.85 26.94 -2.06
C GLU A 313 -11.14 26.54 -2.81
N GLY A 314 -11.44 25.24 -2.90
CA GLY A 314 -12.63 24.68 -3.52
C GLY A 314 -12.50 24.43 -5.03
N ASN A 315 -11.34 24.64 -5.64
CA ASN A 315 -11.07 24.34 -7.04
C ASN A 315 -10.90 22.84 -7.28
N TYR A 316 -11.25 22.41 -8.49
CA TYR A 316 -11.09 21.02 -8.90
C TYR A 316 -9.63 20.69 -9.24
N VAL A 317 -9.09 19.68 -8.57
CA VAL A 317 -7.78 19.10 -8.89
C VAL A 317 -8.00 17.69 -9.42
N ARG A 318 -7.42 17.38 -10.59
CA ARG A 318 -7.54 16.08 -11.26
C ARG A 318 -6.19 15.53 -11.69
N TRP A 319 -6.00 14.23 -11.51
CA TRP A 319 -4.80 13.53 -11.95
C TRP A 319 -5.12 12.05 -12.24
N VAL A 320 -4.12 11.30 -12.71
CA VAL A 320 -4.21 9.84 -12.81
C VAL A 320 -3.21 9.24 -11.82
N ALA A 321 -3.72 8.63 -10.76
CA ALA A 321 -2.92 7.92 -9.77
C ALA A 321 -2.54 6.53 -10.28
N ARG A 322 -1.37 6.03 -9.86
CA ARG A 322 -1.03 4.60 -9.92
C ARG A 322 -1.39 3.98 -8.59
N ARG A 323 -2.22 2.93 -8.59
CA ARG A 323 -2.58 2.16 -7.39
C ARG A 323 -1.77 0.88 -7.36
N ALA A 324 -0.95 0.66 -6.34
CA ALA A 324 -0.23 -0.60 -6.15
C ALA A 324 -0.90 -1.39 -5.03
N THR A 325 -1.50 -2.54 -5.35
CA THR A 325 -2.18 -3.40 -4.36
C THR A 325 -1.66 -4.82 -4.44
N VAL A 326 -1.88 -5.62 -3.40
CA VAL A 326 -1.56 -7.04 -3.46
C VAL A 326 -2.45 -7.72 -4.51
N GLY A 327 -1.82 -8.37 -5.49
CA GLY A 327 -2.50 -9.20 -6.47
C GLY A 327 -2.98 -10.51 -5.84
N ARG A 328 -4.12 -11.03 -6.30
CA ARG A 328 -4.65 -12.33 -5.88
C ARG A 328 -4.85 -13.24 -7.09
N GLY A 329 -4.75 -14.54 -6.84
CA GLY A 329 -4.95 -15.59 -7.83
C GLY A 329 -3.64 -16.09 -8.45
N GLU A 330 -3.68 -17.34 -8.91
CA GLU A 330 -2.59 -17.99 -9.63
C GLU A 330 -2.87 -17.88 -11.14
N PRO A 331 -2.10 -17.05 -11.86
CA PRO A 331 -2.28 -16.92 -13.30
C PRO A 331 -1.73 -18.16 -14.02
N SER A 332 -2.45 -18.64 -15.03
CA SER A 332 -1.96 -19.64 -15.98
C SER A 332 -1.98 -19.08 -17.40
N SER A 333 -0.80 -19.04 -18.04
CA SER A 333 -0.61 -18.59 -19.41
C SER A 333 -0.95 -19.66 -20.45
N ALA A 334 -1.11 -20.92 -20.01
CA ALA A 334 -1.15 -22.12 -20.85
C ALA A 334 0.09 -22.30 -21.74
N LEU A 335 1.20 -21.64 -21.41
CA LEU A 335 2.49 -21.84 -22.08
C LEU A 335 3.00 -23.26 -21.79
N ALA A 336 3.19 -24.03 -22.85
CA ALA A 336 3.79 -25.35 -22.82
C ALA A 336 4.79 -25.47 -23.97
N TYR A 337 5.79 -26.32 -23.78
CA TYR A 337 6.84 -26.60 -24.74
C TYR A 337 6.76 -28.06 -25.20
N ASP A 338 7.40 -28.38 -26.32
CA ASP A 338 7.69 -29.75 -26.75
C ASP A 338 6.46 -30.69 -26.78
N SER A 339 5.37 -30.23 -27.38
CA SER A 339 4.10 -30.96 -27.42
C SER A 339 3.89 -31.65 -28.76
N ALA A 340 3.21 -32.80 -28.76
CA ALA A 340 2.74 -33.46 -29.97
C ALA A 340 1.25 -33.14 -30.18
N ILE A 341 0.91 -32.52 -31.31
CA ILE A 341 -0.48 -32.26 -31.70
C ILE A 341 -0.89 -33.22 -32.81
N ARG A 342 -2.13 -33.71 -32.74
CA ARG A 342 -2.64 -34.59 -33.78
C ARG A 342 -2.89 -33.79 -35.05
N ARG A 343 -2.45 -34.33 -36.19
CA ARG A 343 -2.76 -33.75 -37.48
C ARG A 343 -4.29 -33.82 -37.71
N SER A 344 -4.91 -32.66 -37.93
CA SER A 344 -6.37 -32.49 -38.11
C SER A 344 -6.83 -32.71 -39.54
#